data_AF-A0A848UZD4-F1
#
_entry.id   AF-A0A848UZD4-F1
#
_cell.length_a   1.000
_cell.length_b   1.000
_cell.length_c   1.000
_cell.angle_alpha   90.00
_cell.angle_beta   90.00
_cell.angle_gamma   90.00
#
_symmetry.space_group_name_H-M   'P 1'
#
loop_
_entity.id
_entity.type
_entity.pdbx_description
1 polymer ?
#
loop_
_entity_poly.entity_id
_entity_poly.type
_entity_poly.pdbx_seq_one_letter_code
_entity_poly.pdbx_strand_id
1 'polypeptide(L)'
;MIYDQCGNSAMTETTVGVEEVVANFDFDYVGEFGLQLINNSVNGSQFLWEFDDGDISTAENPSHSFLDMYQHEIVLYVQGELGCIDSISDWFIPMMNIYVPNTFTPNNDGINDVFQVQGHDVFTYTIYIFDRWGEIVFESRNIDEVWDGSKLGSEYYAPDGVYQYFIKAVGLRENGFEQSGTVTLMR
;
A
#
# COMPACT_ATOMS: atom_id res chain seq x y z
N MET A 1 -13.26 -55.92 -12.34
CA MET A 1 -13.13 -56.98 -13.35
C MET A 1 -13.99 -58.15 -12.89
N ILE A 2 -15.01 -58.53 -13.65
CA ILE A 2 -15.91 -59.63 -13.30
C ILE A 2 -15.77 -60.70 -14.40
N TYR A 3 -15.69 -61.96 -14.00
CA TYR A 3 -15.55 -63.10 -14.92
C TYR A 3 -16.87 -63.88 -14.96
N ASP A 4 -17.30 -64.30 -16.15
CA ASP A 4 -18.36 -65.31 -16.29
C ASP A 4 -17.79 -66.74 -16.24
N GLN A 5 -18.66 -67.74 -16.12
CA GLN A 5 -18.26 -69.16 -16.11
C GLN A 5 -17.78 -69.66 -17.47
N CYS A 6 -17.79 -68.82 -18.50
CA CYS A 6 -17.31 -69.11 -19.85
C CYS A 6 -15.93 -68.49 -20.12
N GLY A 7 -15.32 -67.82 -19.13
CA GLY A 7 -13.99 -67.23 -19.24
C GLY A 7 -13.96 -65.84 -19.87
N ASN A 8 -15.13 -65.23 -20.13
CA ASN A 8 -15.17 -63.83 -20.55
C ASN A 8 -15.02 -62.93 -19.34
N SER A 9 -14.35 -61.80 -19.52
CA SER A 9 -14.23 -60.78 -18.50
C SER A 9 -14.85 -59.47 -18.97
N ALA A 10 -15.53 -58.79 -18.05
CA ALA A 10 -15.99 -57.42 -18.25
C ALA A 10 -15.29 -56.50 -17.24
N MET A 11 -14.85 -55.35 -17.73
CA MET A 11 -14.37 -54.25 -16.90
C MET A 11 -15.25 -53.04 -17.14
N THR A 12 -15.58 -52.34 -16.06
CA THR A 12 -16.08 -50.97 -16.12
C THR A 12 -15.02 -50.11 -15.46
N GLU A 13 -14.59 -49.07 -16.15
CA GLU A 13 -13.79 -48.00 -15.57
C GLU A 13 -14.76 -46.87 -15.22
N THR A 14 -14.66 -46.37 -14.00
CA THR A 14 -15.31 -45.12 -13.60
C THR A 14 -14.21 -44.09 -13.46
N THR A 15 -14.19 -43.12 -14.36
CA THR A 15 -13.35 -41.94 -14.21
C THR A 15 -14.04 -40.96 -13.27
N VAL A 16 -13.43 -40.72 -12.11
CA VAL A 16 -13.81 -39.58 -11.27
C VAL A 16 -13.07 -38.38 -11.84
N GLY A 17 -13.82 -37.48 -12.48
CA GLY A 17 -13.29 -36.15 -12.80
C GLY A 17 -13.14 -35.39 -11.49
N VAL A 18 -11.92 -35.30 -10.97
CA VAL A 18 -11.63 -34.41 -9.85
C VAL A 18 -11.52 -33.02 -10.43
N GLU A 19 -12.53 -32.20 -10.17
CA GLU A 19 -12.40 -30.76 -10.38
C GLU A 19 -11.37 -30.25 -9.37
N GLU A 20 -10.18 -29.87 -9.87
CA GLU A 20 -9.10 -29.39 -9.01
C GLU A 20 -9.51 -28.05 -8.39
N VAL A 21 -9.21 -27.92 -7.10
CA VAL A 21 -9.32 -26.65 -6.38
C VAL A 21 -8.13 -25.80 -6.78
N VAL A 22 -8.38 -24.57 -7.17
CA VAL A 22 -7.33 -23.61 -7.51
C VAL A 22 -7.52 -22.36 -6.66
N ALA A 23 -6.59 -22.13 -5.73
CA ALA A 23 -6.60 -20.97 -4.87
C ALA A 23 -6.18 -19.73 -5.66
N ASN A 24 -6.98 -18.67 -5.57
CA ASN A 24 -6.69 -17.40 -6.21
C ASN A 24 -7.42 -16.27 -5.47
N PHE A 25 -6.75 -15.13 -5.31
CA PHE A 25 -7.39 -13.94 -4.77
C PHE A 25 -6.76 -12.66 -5.32
N ASP A 26 -7.52 -11.58 -5.19
CA ASP A 26 -7.06 -10.20 -5.34
C ASP A 26 -7.45 -9.42 -4.08
N PHE A 27 -7.01 -8.16 -3.98
CA PHE A 27 -7.47 -7.25 -2.93
C PHE A 27 -7.54 -5.80 -3.40
N ASP A 28 -8.49 -5.07 -2.83
CA ASP A 28 -8.61 -3.62 -2.97
C ASP A 28 -8.13 -2.92 -1.70
N TYR A 29 -7.47 -1.78 -1.86
CA TYR A 29 -7.05 -0.95 -0.73
C TYR A 29 -8.23 -0.18 -0.13
N VAL A 30 -8.32 -0.19 1.20
CA VAL A 30 -9.33 0.54 1.97
C VAL A 30 -8.63 1.42 3.00
N GLY A 31 -8.35 2.66 2.61
CA GLY A 31 -7.56 3.58 3.44
C GLY A 31 -6.05 3.27 3.37
N GLU A 32 -5.32 3.68 4.40
CA GLU A 32 -3.85 3.58 4.46
C GLU A 32 -3.36 2.17 4.79
N PHE A 33 -4.03 1.51 5.74
CA PHE A 33 -3.65 0.20 6.29
C PHE A 33 -4.68 -0.91 6.04
N GLY A 34 -5.83 -0.57 5.47
CA GLY A 34 -6.93 -1.50 5.27
C GLY A 34 -6.95 -2.09 3.87
N LEU A 35 -7.52 -3.28 3.77
CA LEU A 35 -7.76 -3.97 2.51
C LEU A 35 -9.06 -4.77 2.54
N GLN A 36 -9.65 -4.93 1.36
CA GLN A 36 -10.79 -5.80 1.10
C GLN A 36 -10.34 -6.95 0.20
N LEU A 37 -10.39 -8.17 0.71
CA LEU A 37 -10.01 -9.37 -0.05
C LEU A 37 -11.15 -9.81 -0.97
N ILE A 38 -10.77 -10.28 -2.15
CA ILE A 38 -11.65 -10.78 -3.20
C ILE A 38 -11.19 -12.19 -3.56
N ASN A 39 -11.97 -13.18 -3.15
CA ASN A 39 -11.71 -14.56 -3.50
C ASN A 39 -12.09 -14.84 -4.97
N ASN A 40 -11.11 -15.25 -5.75
CA ASN A 40 -11.24 -15.65 -7.17
C ASN A 40 -10.97 -17.15 -7.36
N SER A 41 -10.99 -17.93 -6.29
CA SER A 41 -10.66 -19.35 -6.29
C SER A 41 -11.69 -20.17 -7.05
N VAL A 42 -11.24 -21.26 -7.67
CA VAL A 42 -12.07 -22.17 -8.46
C VAL A 42 -12.29 -23.46 -7.68
N ASN A 43 -13.55 -23.95 -7.66
CA ASN A 43 -13.97 -25.17 -6.96
C ASN A 43 -13.72 -25.17 -5.44
N GLY A 44 -13.57 -23.99 -4.83
CA GLY A 44 -13.44 -23.82 -3.39
C GLY A 44 -14.78 -23.80 -2.67
N SER A 45 -14.85 -24.48 -1.52
CA SER A 45 -16.05 -24.56 -0.66
C SER A 45 -15.82 -24.05 0.77
N GLN A 46 -14.57 -24.03 1.23
CA GLN A 46 -14.15 -23.47 2.51
C GLN A 46 -12.88 -22.66 2.32
N PHE A 47 -12.75 -21.58 3.11
CA PHE A 47 -11.67 -20.62 3.01
C PHE A 47 -11.07 -20.38 4.39
N LEU A 48 -9.74 -20.28 4.44
CA LEU A 48 -9.00 -19.82 5.60
C LEU A 48 -7.95 -18.81 5.12
N TRP A 49 -8.11 -17.58 5.57
CA TRP A 49 -7.15 -16.51 5.42
C TRP A 49 -6.28 -16.48 6.67
N GLU A 50 -4.96 -16.49 6.48
CA GLU A 50 -3.99 -16.23 7.53
C GLU A 50 -3.24 -14.94 7.19
N PHE A 51 -3.19 -14.04 8.17
CA PHE A 51 -2.45 -12.80 8.09
C PHE A 51 -1.17 -12.93 8.92
N ASP A 52 -0.07 -12.33 8.48
CA ASP A 52 1.22 -12.44 9.16
C ASP A 52 1.31 -11.69 10.50
N ASP A 53 0.28 -10.91 10.84
CA ASP A 53 0.05 -10.32 12.16
C ASP A 53 -0.59 -11.29 13.18
N GLY A 54 -0.94 -12.51 12.73
CA GLY A 54 -1.50 -13.58 13.54
C GLY A 54 -3.03 -13.64 13.55
N ASP A 55 -3.70 -12.71 12.87
CA ASP A 55 -5.15 -12.80 12.68
C ASP A 55 -5.52 -13.83 11.61
N ILE A 56 -6.76 -14.29 11.67
CA ILE A 56 -7.33 -15.23 10.69
C ILE A 56 -8.75 -14.86 10.31
N SER A 57 -9.19 -15.31 9.14
CA SER A 57 -10.59 -15.21 8.73
C SER A 57 -11.06 -16.44 7.96
N THR A 58 -12.34 -16.80 8.12
CA THR A 58 -12.99 -17.86 7.33
C THR A 58 -14.09 -17.32 6.43
N ALA A 59 -14.24 -16.00 6.34
CA ALA A 59 -15.16 -15.39 5.40
C ALA A 59 -14.65 -15.59 3.97
N GLU A 60 -15.57 -15.66 2.99
CA GLU A 60 -15.18 -15.78 1.58
C GLU A 60 -14.46 -14.52 1.08
N ASN A 61 -14.91 -13.33 1.49
CA ASN A 61 -14.35 -12.04 1.10
C ASN A 61 -14.17 -11.12 2.32
N PRO A 62 -13.20 -11.38 3.21
CA PRO A 62 -13.01 -10.56 4.41
C PRO A 62 -12.42 -9.19 4.11
N SER A 63 -12.60 -8.27 5.04
CA SER A 63 -11.74 -7.10 5.15
C SER A 63 -10.74 -7.32 6.28
N HIS A 64 -9.56 -6.73 6.15
CA HIS A 64 -8.52 -6.74 7.18
C HIS A 64 -7.85 -5.37 7.26
N SER A 65 -7.19 -5.07 8.37
CA SER A 65 -6.41 -3.84 8.51
C SER A 65 -5.21 -4.08 9.41
N PHE A 66 -4.04 -3.75 8.90
CA PHE A 66 -2.80 -3.86 9.65
C PHE A 66 -2.59 -2.63 10.54
N LEU A 67 -1.78 -2.78 11.59
CA LEU A 67 -1.50 -1.70 12.54
C LEU A 67 -0.13 -1.05 12.35
N ASP A 68 0.67 -1.60 11.43
CA ASP A 68 1.97 -1.08 11.11
C ASP A 68 2.12 -0.90 9.60
N MET A 69 3.28 -0.38 9.24
CA MET A 69 3.59 0.12 7.91
C MET A 69 4.52 -0.81 7.14
N TYR A 70 4.79 -2.01 7.69
CA TYR A 70 5.59 -3.02 7.02
C TYR A 70 4.78 -3.70 5.92
N GLN A 71 5.48 -4.39 5.02
CA GLN A 71 4.81 -5.28 4.09
C GLN A 71 4.29 -6.50 4.84
N HIS A 72 3.09 -6.94 4.48
CA HIS A 72 2.39 -8.04 5.14
C HIS A 72 2.09 -9.17 4.18
N GLU A 73 2.46 -10.40 4.54
CA GLU A 73 2.07 -11.58 3.78
C GLU A 73 0.64 -12.01 4.14
N ILE A 74 -0.13 -12.32 3.10
CA ILE A 74 -1.50 -12.85 3.22
C ILE A 74 -1.51 -14.21 2.56
N VAL A 75 -1.98 -15.23 3.28
CA VAL A 75 -2.10 -16.60 2.77
C VAL A 75 -3.58 -16.99 2.72
N LEU A 76 -4.03 -17.46 1.56
CA LEU A 76 -5.34 -18.07 1.40
C LEU A 76 -5.19 -19.59 1.25
N TYR A 77 -5.85 -20.34 2.12
CA TYR A 77 -6.10 -21.77 1.96
C TYR A 77 -7.53 -22.01 1.51
N VAL A 78 -7.69 -22.84 0.49
CA VAL A 78 -8.99 -23.16 -0.11
C VAL A 78 -9.20 -24.65 -0.09
N GLN A 79 -10.34 -25.10 0.46
CA GLN A 79 -10.71 -26.51 0.47
C GLN A 79 -11.94 -26.76 -0.39
N GLY A 80 -11.85 -27.72 -1.31
CA GLY A 80 -12.97 -28.19 -2.14
C GLY A 80 -13.82 -29.24 -1.45
N GLU A 81 -14.96 -29.59 -2.05
CA GLU A 81 -15.96 -30.48 -1.44
C GLU A 81 -15.44 -31.89 -1.13
N LEU A 82 -14.46 -32.38 -1.90
CA LEU A 82 -13.81 -33.68 -1.71
C LEU A 82 -12.62 -33.63 -0.74
N GLY A 83 -12.39 -32.47 -0.12
CA GLY A 83 -11.33 -32.25 0.86
C GLY A 83 -9.96 -31.93 0.28
N CYS A 84 -9.83 -31.79 -1.04
CA CYS A 84 -8.62 -31.27 -1.69
C CYS A 84 -8.36 -29.82 -1.24
N ILE A 85 -7.10 -29.50 -0.98
CA ILE A 85 -6.68 -28.17 -0.51
C ILE A 85 -5.67 -27.61 -1.50
N ASP A 86 -5.82 -26.33 -1.83
CA ASP A 86 -4.82 -25.52 -2.51
C ASP A 86 -4.57 -24.23 -1.73
N SER A 87 -3.43 -23.58 -1.97
CA SER A 87 -3.07 -22.34 -1.28
C SER A 87 -2.26 -21.39 -2.16
N ILE A 88 -2.45 -20.10 -1.93
CA ILE A 88 -1.70 -19.03 -2.58
C ILE A 88 -1.36 -17.94 -1.55
N SER A 89 -0.25 -17.25 -1.74
CA SER A 89 0.09 -16.06 -0.96
C SER A 89 0.38 -14.86 -1.86
N ASP A 90 0.12 -13.67 -1.32
CA ASP A 90 0.46 -12.38 -1.92
C ASP A 90 0.80 -11.35 -0.84
N TRP A 91 1.50 -10.29 -1.23
CA TRP A 91 1.98 -9.26 -0.32
C TRP A 91 1.11 -8.00 -0.37
N PHE A 92 0.61 -7.59 0.78
CA PHE A 92 0.06 -6.27 1.00
C PHE A 92 1.17 -5.29 1.39
N ILE A 93 1.23 -4.13 0.73
CA ILE A 93 2.19 -3.08 1.04
C ILE A 93 1.40 -1.81 1.38
N PRO A 94 1.37 -1.37 2.66
CA PRO A 94 0.69 -0.15 3.08
C PRO A 94 1.07 1.08 2.23
N MET A 95 0.15 2.04 2.14
CA MET A 95 0.44 3.29 1.42
C MET A 95 1.38 4.17 2.23
N MET A 96 2.36 4.82 1.58
CA MET A 96 3.16 5.86 2.25
C MET A 96 2.26 7.02 2.67
N ASN A 97 2.56 7.63 3.82
CA ASN A 97 1.84 8.79 4.31
C ASN A 97 2.76 10.00 4.33
N ILE A 98 2.33 11.07 3.66
CA ILE A 98 3.02 12.35 3.64
C ILE A 98 2.02 13.45 3.99
N TYR A 99 2.30 14.15 5.08
CA TYR A 99 1.60 15.34 5.49
C TYR A 99 2.40 16.58 5.08
N VAL A 100 1.73 17.49 4.36
CA VAL A 100 2.31 18.76 3.93
C VAL A 100 1.49 19.90 4.52
N PRO A 101 2.06 20.73 5.41
CA PRO A 101 1.35 21.87 5.96
C PRO A 101 1.09 22.92 4.88
N ASN A 102 0.08 23.75 5.05
CA ASN A 102 -0.31 24.76 4.06
C ASN A 102 0.10 26.19 4.46
N THR A 103 0.60 26.40 5.67
CA THR A 103 0.97 27.71 6.21
C THR A 103 2.01 27.57 7.32
N PHE A 104 2.93 28.51 7.39
CA PHE A 104 3.86 28.64 8.51
C PHE A 104 4.12 30.13 8.81
N THR A 105 4.43 30.44 10.06
CA THR A 105 4.60 31.79 10.62
C THR A 105 5.96 31.90 11.30
N PRO A 106 7.03 32.23 10.57
CA PRO A 106 8.38 32.35 11.14
C PRO A 106 8.51 33.64 11.98
N ASN A 107 7.84 33.67 13.14
CA ASN A 107 7.78 34.78 14.09
C ASN A 107 8.55 34.47 15.40
N ASN A 108 9.12 33.27 15.50
CA ASN A 108 9.92 32.75 16.61
C ASN A 108 9.12 32.62 17.93
N ASP A 109 7.84 32.24 17.83
CA ASP A 109 6.98 31.94 18.98
C ASP A 109 6.95 30.44 19.36
N GLY A 110 7.62 29.60 18.57
CA GLY A 110 7.71 28.15 18.73
C GLY A 110 6.57 27.39 18.04
N ILE A 111 5.65 28.06 17.36
CA ILE A 111 4.45 27.48 16.75
C ILE A 111 4.47 27.72 15.25
N ASN A 112 4.57 26.65 14.46
CA ASN A 112 4.62 26.71 13.00
C ASN A 112 5.68 27.67 12.47
N ASP A 113 6.82 27.80 13.15
CA ASP A 113 7.92 28.70 12.72
C ASP A 113 8.62 28.24 11.44
N VAL A 114 8.44 26.97 11.08
CA VAL A 114 9.05 26.36 9.90
C VAL A 114 8.01 25.57 9.11
N PHE A 115 8.20 25.54 7.80
CA PHE A 115 7.54 24.59 6.93
C PHE A 115 8.31 23.26 6.98
N GLN A 116 7.67 22.25 7.55
CA GLN A 116 8.21 20.90 7.67
C GLN A 116 7.23 19.91 7.05
N VAL A 117 7.68 19.16 6.06
CA VAL A 117 6.96 18.00 5.55
C VAL A 117 7.18 16.84 6.52
N GLN A 118 6.13 16.12 6.85
CA GLN A 118 6.20 14.93 7.69
C GLN A 118 5.84 13.73 6.84
N GLY A 119 6.57 12.63 6.98
CA GLY A 119 6.23 11.40 6.28
C GLY A 119 6.77 10.15 6.95
N HIS A 120 6.06 9.05 6.73
CA HIS A 120 6.43 7.70 7.12
C HIS A 120 6.62 6.84 5.86
N ASP A 121 7.57 5.89 5.91
CA ASP A 121 7.96 5.00 4.79
C ASP A 121 8.39 5.73 3.51
N VAL A 122 9.11 6.83 3.68
CA VAL A 122 9.67 7.58 2.56
C VAL A 122 11.14 7.20 2.40
N PHE A 123 11.46 6.35 1.42
CA PHE A 123 12.85 5.97 1.11
C PHE A 123 13.58 7.00 0.28
N THR A 124 12.88 7.60 -0.67
CA THR A 124 13.41 8.71 -1.44
C THR A 124 12.44 9.86 -1.35
N TYR A 125 12.99 11.06 -1.20
CA TYR A 125 12.25 12.29 -1.07
C TYR A 125 12.97 13.37 -1.86
N THR A 126 12.22 14.23 -2.52
CA THR A 126 12.73 15.49 -3.05
C THR A 126 11.60 16.50 -3.00
N ILE A 127 11.90 17.68 -2.48
CA ILE A 127 11.01 18.82 -2.51
C ILE A 127 11.68 19.98 -3.24
N TYR A 128 10.86 20.70 -4.00
CA TYR A 128 11.17 21.99 -4.57
C TYR A 128 10.11 22.98 -4.11
N ILE A 129 10.53 24.16 -3.66
CA ILE A 129 9.65 25.28 -3.36
C ILE A 129 10.02 26.43 -4.30
N PHE A 130 9.01 26.98 -4.94
CA PHE A 130 9.12 28.01 -5.96
C PHE A 130 8.43 29.29 -5.51
N ASP A 131 9.01 30.42 -5.86
CA ASP A 131 8.30 31.70 -5.79
C ASP A 131 7.29 31.87 -6.94
N ARG A 132 6.59 33.01 -6.95
CA ARG A 132 5.59 33.36 -7.97
C ARG A 132 6.13 33.45 -9.40
N TRP A 133 7.44 33.56 -9.58
CA TRP A 133 8.09 33.64 -10.89
C TRP A 133 8.64 32.28 -11.34
N GLY A 134 8.50 31.24 -10.52
CA GLY A 134 9.01 29.90 -10.79
C GLY A 134 10.49 29.73 -10.44
N GLU A 135 11.10 30.68 -9.72
CA GLU A 135 12.47 30.49 -9.19
C GLU A 135 12.42 29.55 -7.98
N ILE A 136 13.32 28.58 -7.93
CA ILE A 136 13.50 27.72 -6.75
C ILE A 136 14.04 28.59 -5.61
N VAL A 137 13.29 28.64 -4.51
CA VAL A 137 13.68 29.34 -3.27
C VAL A 137 14.14 28.38 -2.19
N PHE A 138 13.77 27.09 -2.28
CA PHE A 138 14.24 26.03 -1.39
C PHE A 138 14.17 24.69 -2.12
N GLU A 139 15.16 23.84 -1.88
CA GLU A 139 15.17 22.46 -2.34
C GLU A 139 15.77 21.56 -1.27
N SER A 140 15.25 20.35 -1.14
CA SER A 140 15.86 19.34 -0.27
C SER A 140 15.58 17.93 -0.78
N ARG A 141 16.46 17.00 -0.41
CA ARG A 141 16.29 15.55 -0.57
C ARG A 141 16.15 14.82 0.77
N ASN A 142 16.15 15.56 1.86
CA ASN A 142 15.97 15.06 3.21
C ASN A 142 14.62 15.52 3.73
N ILE A 143 13.73 14.58 4.07
CA ILE A 143 12.39 14.93 4.57
C ILE A 143 12.44 15.64 5.93
N ASP A 144 13.49 15.42 6.72
CA ASP A 144 13.70 16.07 8.01
C ASP A 144 14.21 17.51 7.88
N GLU A 145 14.63 17.93 6.68
CA GLU A 145 15.06 19.31 6.44
C GLU A 145 13.85 20.23 6.34
N VAL A 146 13.93 21.34 7.08
CA VAL A 146 12.82 22.29 7.22
C VAL A 146 13.11 23.57 6.43
N TRP A 147 12.06 24.25 6.01
CA TRP A 147 12.16 25.57 5.42
C TRP A 147 11.66 26.64 6.38
N ASP A 148 12.55 27.51 6.82
CA ASP A 148 12.28 28.64 7.73
C ASP A 148 11.95 29.94 6.96
N GLY A 149 11.79 29.86 5.64
CA GLY A 149 11.62 31.02 4.77
C GLY A 149 12.93 31.59 4.24
N SER A 150 14.08 30.97 4.48
CA SER A 150 15.36 31.34 3.83
C SER A 150 15.26 31.22 2.30
N LYS A 151 15.87 32.15 1.54
CA LYS A 151 15.94 32.03 0.07
C LYS A 151 17.29 31.41 -0.32
N LEU A 152 17.23 30.30 -1.07
CA LEU A 152 18.41 29.58 -1.57
C LEU A 152 19.40 30.54 -2.26
N GLY A 153 20.66 30.49 -1.84
CA GLY A 153 21.72 31.35 -2.37
C GLY A 153 21.63 32.83 -1.97
N SER A 154 20.80 33.17 -0.98
CA SER A 154 20.61 34.53 -0.48
C SER A 154 20.85 34.63 1.03
N GLU A 155 21.30 35.79 1.49
CA GLU A 155 21.29 36.17 2.90
C GLU A 155 19.93 36.72 3.36
N TYR A 156 18.99 36.91 2.41
CA TYR A 156 17.68 37.46 2.68
C TYR A 156 16.62 36.37 2.80
N TYR A 157 15.65 36.62 3.68
CA TYR A 157 14.44 35.81 3.80
C TYR A 157 13.44 36.11 2.70
N ALA A 158 12.68 35.09 2.31
CA ALA A 158 11.59 35.18 1.38
C ALA A 158 10.48 36.07 1.96
N PRO A 159 9.87 36.98 1.16
CA PRO A 159 8.79 37.85 1.63
C PRO A 159 7.52 37.07 1.96
N ASP A 160 6.60 37.72 2.65
CA ASP A 160 5.28 37.14 2.89
C ASP A 160 4.53 36.89 1.57
N GLY A 161 3.88 35.73 1.47
CA GLY A 161 3.22 35.34 0.24
C GLY A 161 2.96 33.84 0.12
N VAL A 162 2.45 33.47 -1.04
CA VAL A 162 2.15 32.09 -1.40
C VAL A 162 3.28 31.54 -2.28
N TYR A 163 3.80 30.39 -1.89
CA TYR A 163 4.85 29.66 -2.58
C TYR A 163 4.28 28.34 -3.09
N GLN A 164 4.71 27.94 -4.28
CA GLN A 164 4.32 26.65 -4.85
C GLN A 164 5.35 25.61 -4.42
N TYR A 165 4.92 24.40 -4.08
CA TYR A 165 5.84 23.29 -3.86
C TYR A 165 5.53 22.13 -4.81
N PHE A 166 6.56 21.34 -5.07
CA PHE A 166 6.46 20.06 -5.74
C PHE A 166 7.28 19.03 -4.98
N ILE A 167 6.65 17.92 -4.60
CA ILE A 167 7.24 16.81 -3.87
C ILE A 167 7.23 15.57 -4.77
N LYS A 168 8.35 14.87 -4.77
CA LYS A 168 8.50 13.51 -5.27
C LYS A 168 8.93 12.64 -4.11
N ALA A 169 8.22 11.54 -3.88
CA ALA A 169 8.57 10.56 -2.87
C ALA A 169 8.42 9.14 -3.40
N VAL A 170 9.19 8.21 -2.87
CA VAL A 170 9.03 6.77 -3.14
C VAL A 170 9.12 6.04 -1.81
N GLY A 171 8.14 5.19 -1.54
CA GLY A 171 8.10 4.29 -0.40
C GLY A 171 8.28 2.85 -0.84
N LEU A 172 7.77 1.90 -0.06
CA LEU A 172 7.84 0.46 -0.38
C LEU A 172 7.14 0.12 -1.70
N ARG A 173 6.10 0.87 -2.08
CA ARG A 173 5.40 0.70 -3.34
C ARG A 173 6.16 1.38 -4.49
N GLU A 174 6.44 0.63 -5.56
CA GLU A 174 7.24 1.09 -6.71
C GLU A 174 6.64 2.28 -7.50
N ASN A 175 5.36 2.60 -7.30
CA ASN A 175 4.66 3.61 -8.10
C ASN A 175 5.00 5.07 -7.74
N GLY A 176 5.75 5.30 -6.67
CA GLY A 176 6.10 6.64 -6.21
C GLY A 176 4.87 7.50 -5.83
N PHE A 177 5.14 8.72 -5.39
CA PHE A 177 4.18 9.73 -5.00
C PHE A 177 4.66 11.07 -5.55
N GLU A 178 3.78 11.76 -6.26
CA GLU A 178 4.02 13.13 -6.70
C GLU A 178 2.90 14.03 -6.19
N GLN A 179 3.27 15.14 -5.55
CA GLN A 179 2.31 16.12 -5.06
C GLN A 179 2.78 17.54 -5.35
N SER A 180 1.88 18.32 -5.97
CA SER A 180 2.03 19.77 -6.06
C SER A 180 1.04 20.46 -5.14
N GLY A 181 1.44 21.61 -4.59
CA GLY A 181 0.54 22.41 -3.77
C GLY A 181 1.10 23.78 -3.48
N THR A 182 0.53 24.44 -2.49
CA THR A 182 0.98 25.76 -2.05
C THR A 182 1.18 25.81 -0.55
N VAL A 183 2.20 26.55 -0.13
CA VAL A 183 2.42 26.94 1.26
C VAL A 183 2.37 28.46 1.37
N THR A 184 1.71 28.96 2.40
CA THR A 184 1.66 30.39 2.71
C THR A 184 2.68 30.73 3.80
N LEU A 185 3.53 31.72 3.54
CA LEU A 185 4.44 32.32 4.52
C LEU A 185 3.80 33.64 5.00
N MET A 186 3.61 33.80 6.31
CA MET A 186 3.10 35.05 6.91
C MET A 186 3.92 35.46 8.14
N ARG A 187 4.15 36.76 8.34
CA ARG A 187 4.85 37.30 9.53
C ARG A 187 4.06 38.43 10.21
#